data_AF-A0A451AU56-F1
#
_entry.id   AF-A0A451AU56-F1
#
_cell.length_a   1.000
_cell.length_b   1.000
_cell.length_c   1.000
_cell.angle_alpha   90.00
_cell.angle_beta   90.00
_cell.angle_gamma   90.00
#
_symmetry.space_group_name_H-M   'P 1'
#
loop_
_entity.id
_entity.type
_entity.pdbx_description
1 polymer ?
#
loop_
_entity_poly.entity_id
_entity_poly.type
_entity_poly.pdbx_seq_one_letter_code
_entity_poly.pdbx_strand_id
1 'polypeptide(L)'
;SLGARSARPQPHTLSATFLVPALPGWVHPLNKQKKRECRPCAGCCDGWVRMIIDDAPVYPGSPCPHSTGDGCDDYDNRPNDPCVHFNCGWIMPNSPLPDWMKPNNAKVIVLFDKLNWNNLPVDLAVPLGKRIPPRSLDWLMRRSQQDMRPLIYTEQIEVSGRFQKEQQVFGYGPPAFEQDLLRWQREGKKLW
;
A
#
# COMPACT_ATOMS: atom_id res chain seq x y z
N SER A 1 -12.19 -80.26 -26.29
CA SER A 1 -13.23 -79.53 -25.54
C SER A 1 -13.37 -80.10 -24.14
N LEU A 2 -12.94 -79.32 -23.14
CA LEU A 2 -13.15 -79.44 -21.68
C LEU A 2 -12.31 -78.24 -21.16
N GLY A 3 -12.83 -77.16 -20.60
CA GLY A 3 -13.87 -77.05 -19.59
C GLY A 3 -13.22 -76.72 -18.24
N ALA A 4 -12.58 -75.56 -18.10
CA ALA A 4 -11.98 -75.11 -16.85
C ALA A 4 -12.64 -73.81 -16.38
N ARG A 5 -13.48 -73.91 -15.34
CA ARG A 5 -14.02 -72.80 -14.56
C ARG A 5 -12.93 -72.32 -13.60
N SER A 6 -12.52 -71.05 -13.71
CA SER A 6 -11.69 -70.40 -12.70
C SER A 6 -12.58 -69.46 -11.88
N ALA A 7 -12.67 -69.74 -10.58
CA ALA A 7 -13.41 -68.97 -9.60
C ALA A 7 -12.68 -67.66 -9.28
N ARG A 8 -13.40 -66.53 -9.31
CA ARG A 8 -12.91 -65.24 -8.80
C ARG A 8 -13.04 -65.20 -7.27
N PRO A 9 -12.02 -64.75 -6.53
CA PRO A 9 -12.23 -64.27 -5.17
C PRO A 9 -12.69 -62.80 -5.18
N GLN A 10 -13.62 -62.50 -4.28
CA GLN A 10 -14.19 -61.16 -4.06
C GLN A 10 -13.19 -60.24 -3.31
N PRO A 11 -13.28 -58.91 -3.50
CA PRO A 11 -12.49 -57.96 -2.74
C PRO A 11 -13.07 -57.76 -1.33
N HIS A 12 -12.25 -58.02 -0.31
CA HIS A 12 -12.54 -57.64 1.07
C HIS A 12 -12.47 -56.12 1.21
N THR A 13 -13.61 -55.51 1.50
CA THR A 13 -13.75 -54.14 1.98
C THR A 13 -13.18 -54.02 3.39
N LEU A 14 -12.07 -53.28 3.54
CA LEU A 14 -11.60 -52.79 4.84
C LEU A 14 -11.92 -51.29 4.92
N SER A 15 -13.07 -50.97 5.52
CA SER A 15 -13.43 -49.60 5.91
C SER A 15 -12.73 -49.28 7.23
N ALA A 16 -11.55 -48.67 7.17
CA ALA A 16 -10.91 -48.07 8.34
C ALA A 16 -11.48 -46.67 8.55
N THR A 17 -12.48 -46.56 9.42
CA THR A 17 -12.97 -45.28 9.93
C THR A 17 -11.91 -44.70 10.87
N PHE A 18 -11.05 -43.83 10.36
CA PHE A 18 -10.16 -43.03 11.20
C PHE A 18 -10.98 -41.95 11.91
N LEU A 19 -11.20 -42.14 13.21
CA LEU A 19 -11.63 -41.08 14.11
C LEU A 19 -10.51 -40.05 14.20
N VAL A 20 -10.68 -38.91 13.52
CA VAL A 20 -9.82 -37.73 13.70
C VAL A 20 -10.19 -37.11 15.05
N PRO A 21 -9.30 -37.07 16.06
CA PRO A 21 -9.60 -36.37 17.29
C PRO A 21 -9.70 -34.87 16.99
N ALA A 22 -10.81 -34.25 17.39
CA ALA A 22 -10.97 -32.81 17.36
C ALA A 22 -9.91 -32.19 18.27
N LEU A 23 -8.87 -31.59 17.67
CA LEU A 23 -7.89 -30.81 18.40
C LEU A 23 -8.58 -29.58 19.02
N PRO A 24 -8.28 -29.23 20.28
CA PRO A 24 -8.88 -28.09 20.95
C PRO A 24 -8.61 -26.81 20.16
N GLY A 25 -9.67 -26.03 19.96
CA GLY A 25 -9.66 -24.82 19.15
C GLY A 25 -8.56 -23.86 19.57
N TRP A 26 -7.60 -23.66 18.67
CA TRP A 26 -6.65 -22.56 18.74
C TRP A 26 -7.42 -21.27 18.43
N VAL A 27 -7.98 -20.65 19.46
CA VAL A 27 -8.37 -19.25 19.42
C VAL A 27 -7.08 -18.44 19.23
N HIS A 28 -6.79 -18.05 18.00
CA HIS A 28 -5.74 -17.09 17.72
C HIS A 28 -6.06 -15.83 18.52
N PRO A 29 -5.19 -15.38 19.44
CA PRO A 29 -5.43 -14.13 20.14
C PRO A 29 -5.56 -13.03 19.09
N LEU A 30 -6.70 -12.32 19.11
CA LEU A 30 -6.89 -11.13 18.32
C LEU A 30 -5.75 -10.18 18.67
N ASN A 31 -4.79 -10.07 17.77
CA ASN A 31 -3.63 -9.22 17.94
C ASN A 31 -4.15 -7.79 18.18
N LYS A 32 -4.03 -7.30 19.42
CA LYS A 32 -4.47 -5.97 19.82
C LYS A 32 -3.61 -4.97 19.05
N GLN A 33 -4.09 -4.55 17.89
CA GLN A 33 -3.37 -3.66 17.01
C GLN A 33 -2.99 -2.39 17.78
N LYS A 34 -1.69 -2.10 17.82
CA LYS A 34 -1.18 -0.88 18.44
C LYS A 34 -1.74 0.30 17.65
N LYS A 35 -2.43 1.23 18.32
CA LYS A 35 -2.87 2.47 17.69
C LYS A 35 -1.62 3.21 17.19
N ARG A 36 -1.53 3.42 15.89
CA ARG A 36 -0.43 4.14 15.25
C ARG A 36 -0.68 5.64 15.33
N GLU A 37 0.40 6.40 15.47
CA GLU A 37 0.34 7.86 15.59
C GLU A 37 1.28 8.51 14.58
N CYS A 38 0.84 9.63 13.99
CA CYS A 38 1.64 10.40 13.04
C CYS A 38 2.99 10.78 13.65
N ARG A 39 3.00 11.47 14.80
CA ARG A 39 4.23 12.00 15.40
C ARG A 39 5.27 10.91 15.68
N PRO A 40 6.56 11.14 15.39
CA PRO A 40 7.17 12.39 14.93
C PRO A 40 7.24 12.53 13.39
N CYS A 41 6.29 11.97 12.64
CA CYS A 41 6.26 12.11 11.19
C CYS A 41 5.48 13.37 10.77
N ALA A 42 6.13 14.26 10.02
CA ALA A 42 5.53 15.44 9.39
C ALA A 42 5.28 15.30 7.88
N GLY A 43 5.55 14.15 7.27
CA GLY A 43 5.64 14.04 5.79
C GLY A 43 4.44 14.58 4.98
N CYS A 44 3.21 14.55 5.50
CA CYS A 44 2.08 15.18 4.83
C CYS A 44 2.11 16.71 4.98
N CYS A 45 2.40 17.20 6.19
CA CYS A 45 2.55 18.62 6.50
C CYS A 45 3.76 19.24 5.78
N ASP A 46 4.84 18.49 5.58
CA ASP A 46 6.02 18.92 4.81
C ASP A 46 5.77 19.04 3.30
N GLY A 47 4.56 18.70 2.85
CA GLY A 47 4.16 18.86 1.46
C GLY A 47 4.53 17.71 0.53
N TRP A 48 4.95 16.55 1.04
CA TRP A 48 5.26 15.42 0.16
C TRP A 48 4.00 14.87 -0.54
N VAL A 49 2.84 14.99 0.09
CA VAL A 49 1.53 14.71 -0.53
C VAL A 49 0.87 16.03 -0.91
N ARG A 50 0.42 16.12 -2.16
CA ARG A 50 -0.23 17.32 -2.70
C ARG A 50 -1.60 17.52 -2.05
N MET A 51 -1.82 18.67 -1.43
CA MET A 51 -3.02 19.02 -0.67
C MET A 51 -3.35 20.50 -0.83
N ILE A 52 -4.58 20.88 -0.48
CA ILE A 52 -4.97 22.26 -0.21
C ILE A 52 -5.36 22.31 1.27
N ILE A 53 -4.76 23.21 2.04
CA ILE A 53 -5.06 23.41 3.46
C ILE A 53 -5.44 24.88 3.61
N ASP A 54 -6.70 25.17 3.93
CA ASP A 54 -7.23 26.54 4.04
C ASP A 54 -6.82 27.44 2.86
N ASP A 55 -7.11 26.95 1.65
CA ASP A 55 -6.75 27.55 0.35
C ASP A 55 -5.23 27.63 0.02
N ALA A 56 -4.35 27.25 0.94
CA ALA A 56 -2.92 27.18 0.69
C ALA A 56 -2.53 25.87 -0.01
N PRO A 57 -1.88 25.92 -1.20
CA PRO A 57 -1.38 24.73 -1.86
C PRO A 57 -0.14 24.19 -1.14
N VAL A 58 -0.21 22.93 -0.75
CA VAL A 58 0.86 22.20 -0.07
C VAL A 58 1.38 21.12 -1.04
N TYR A 59 2.68 21.18 -1.34
CA TYR A 59 3.35 20.30 -2.31
C TYR A 59 4.88 20.30 -2.07
N PRO A 60 5.67 19.45 -2.75
CA PRO A 60 7.11 19.37 -2.50
C PRO A 60 7.80 20.73 -2.71
N GLY A 61 8.50 21.21 -1.68
CA GLY A 61 9.12 22.56 -1.66
C GLY A 61 8.20 23.69 -1.18
N SER A 62 6.93 23.39 -0.87
CA SER A 62 5.93 24.31 -0.31
C SER A 62 5.21 23.60 0.85
N PRO A 63 5.85 23.48 2.03
CA PRO A 63 5.23 22.85 3.19
C PRO A 63 4.07 23.67 3.74
N CYS A 64 3.21 23.03 4.54
CA CYS A 64 2.22 23.71 5.34
C CYS A 64 2.90 24.71 6.30
N PRO A 65 2.36 25.94 6.49
CA PRO A 65 2.90 26.91 7.44
C PRO A 65 3.01 26.41 8.88
N HIS A 66 2.15 25.46 9.26
CA HIS A 66 2.14 24.82 10.57
C HIS A 66 3.10 23.63 10.70
N SER A 67 3.81 23.24 9.62
CA SER A 67 4.76 22.13 9.70
C SER A 67 5.97 22.52 10.56
N THR A 68 6.29 21.69 11.55
CA THR A 68 7.47 21.85 12.40
C THR A 68 8.63 20.94 11.99
N GLY A 69 8.48 20.17 10.91
CA GLY A 69 9.40 19.11 10.50
C GLY A 69 9.25 17.80 11.27
N ASP A 70 8.68 17.83 12.48
CA ASP A 70 8.36 16.65 13.30
C ASP A 70 6.86 16.55 13.66
N GLY A 71 6.04 17.48 13.15
CA GLY A 71 4.59 17.48 13.31
C GLY A 71 3.93 18.78 12.85
N CYS A 72 2.82 19.11 13.52
CA CYS A 72 2.04 20.34 13.36
C CYS A 72 2.19 21.18 14.64
N ASP A 73 2.34 22.49 14.55
CA ASP A 73 2.28 23.37 15.74
C ASP A 73 0.83 23.71 16.15
N ASP A 74 -0.13 23.47 15.26
CA ASP A 74 -1.53 23.80 15.45
C ASP A 74 -2.44 22.56 15.32
N TYR A 75 -2.26 21.56 16.18
CA TYR A 75 -3.00 20.30 16.09
C TYR A 75 -4.50 20.44 16.38
N ASP A 76 -4.86 21.39 17.24
CA ASP A 76 -6.21 21.58 17.78
C ASP A 76 -7.12 22.32 16.80
N ASN A 77 -6.56 23.17 15.94
CA ASN A 77 -7.33 23.91 14.93
C ASN A 77 -7.19 23.35 13.51
N ARG A 78 -6.68 22.11 13.36
CA ARG A 78 -6.54 21.50 12.04
C ARG A 78 -7.88 21.42 11.32
N PRO A 79 -7.95 21.81 10.03
CA PRO A 79 -9.18 21.68 9.27
C PRO A 79 -9.57 20.21 9.14
N ASN A 80 -10.89 19.95 9.13
CA ASN A 80 -11.40 18.58 9.03
C ASN A 80 -10.87 17.88 7.77
N ASP A 81 -10.93 18.58 6.63
CA ASP A 81 -10.35 18.13 5.37
C ASP A 81 -9.17 19.04 4.96
N PRO A 82 -8.01 18.50 4.56
CA PRO A 82 -7.63 17.10 4.64
C PRO A 82 -7.06 16.70 6.02
N CYS A 83 -6.70 17.66 6.88
CA CYS A 83 -5.77 17.41 7.98
C CYS A 83 -6.25 16.41 9.05
N VAL A 84 -7.56 16.34 9.34
CA VAL A 84 -8.12 15.37 10.30
C VAL A 84 -8.53 14.08 9.62
N HIS A 85 -9.13 14.15 8.42
CA HIS A 85 -9.68 12.98 7.73
C HIS A 85 -8.65 12.18 6.93
N PHE A 86 -7.54 12.80 6.56
CA PHE A 86 -6.49 12.13 5.80
C PHE A 86 -5.77 11.10 6.66
N ASN A 87 -5.77 9.85 6.18
CA ASN A 87 -4.98 8.77 6.74
C ASN A 87 -4.05 8.21 5.67
N CYS A 88 -2.74 8.32 5.90
CA CYS A 88 -1.79 7.56 5.10
C CYS A 88 -1.93 6.06 5.38
N GLY A 89 -1.53 5.23 4.42
CA GLY A 89 -1.62 3.78 4.52
C GLY A 89 -0.96 3.21 5.77
N TRP A 90 0.06 3.86 6.34
CA TRP A 90 0.69 3.39 7.58
C TRP A 90 -0.20 3.56 8.82
N ILE A 91 -0.93 4.67 8.95
CA ILE A 91 -1.73 4.94 10.16
C ILE A 91 -3.10 4.23 10.15
N MET A 92 -3.55 3.77 8.98
CA MET A 92 -4.83 3.08 8.85
C MET A 92 -4.92 1.86 9.77
N PRO A 93 -6.09 1.61 10.38
CA PRO A 93 -6.35 0.37 11.11
C PRO A 93 -6.08 -0.84 10.21
N ASN A 94 -5.44 -1.88 10.76
CA ASN A 94 -5.10 -3.09 10.02
C ASN A 94 -4.21 -2.85 8.78
N SER A 95 -3.45 -1.75 8.79
CA SER A 95 -2.48 -1.46 7.75
C SER A 95 -1.53 -2.66 7.55
N PRO A 96 -1.35 -3.12 6.29
CA PRO A 96 -0.40 -4.19 5.99
C PRO A 96 1.06 -3.73 6.03
N LEU A 97 1.31 -2.42 6.16
CA LEU A 97 2.66 -1.89 6.22
C LEU A 97 3.29 -2.27 7.56
N PRO A 98 4.54 -2.76 7.56
CA PRO A 98 5.26 -3.06 8.79
C PRO A 98 5.60 -1.78 9.56
N ASP A 99 5.92 -1.90 10.84
CA ASP A 99 6.16 -0.72 11.69
C ASP A 99 7.32 0.17 11.19
N TRP A 100 8.35 -0.43 10.59
CA TRP A 100 9.47 0.32 10.01
C TRP A 100 9.07 1.16 8.79
N MET A 101 7.90 0.91 8.19
CA MET A 101 7.35 1.70 7.08
C MET A 101 6.63 2.98 7.50
N LYS A 102 6.77 3.40 8.76
CA LYS A 102 6.39 4.76 9.15
C LYS A 102 7.08 5.77 8.22
N PRO A 103 6.38 6.77 7.65
CA PRO A 103 6.96 7.53 6.54
C PRO A 103 8.26 8.26 6.85
N ASN A 104 8.41 8.82 8.05
CA ASN A 104 9.66 9.49 8.45
C ASN A 104 10.86 8.52 8.56
N ASN A 105 10.62 7.23 8.73
CA ASN A 105 11.64 6.17 8.74
C ASN A 105 11.90 5.62 7.32
N ALA A 106 10.84 5.22 6.62
CA ALA A 106 10.95 4.58 5.31
C ALA A 106 11.09 5.55 4.13
N LYS A 107 10.95 6.86 4.40
CA LYS A 107 10.94 7.96 3.43
C LYS A 107 9.96 7.77 2.28
N VAL A 108 8.78 7.23 2.58
CA VAL A 108 7.68 7.04 1.64
C VAL A 108 6.33 7.13 2.35
N ILE A 109 5.37 7.81 1.72
CA ILE A 109 3.95 7.75 2.07
C ILE A 109 3.27 6.82 1.06
N VAL A 110 2.48 5.88 1.58
CA VAL A 110 1.65 4.99 0.77
C VAL A 110 0.20 5.42 0.92
N LEU A 111 -0.53 5.57 -0.17
CA LEU A 111 -1.98 5.73 -0.20
C LEU A 111 -2.57 4.47 -0.83
N PHE A 112 -3.37 3.73 -0.06
CA PHE A 112 -4.04 2.54 -0.57
C PHE A 112 -5.25 2.91 -1.42
N ASP A 113 -5.54 2.08 -2.42
CA ASP A 113 -6.76 2.17 -3.24
C ASP A 113 -6.98 3.57 -3.84
N LYS A 114 -5.91 4.14 -4.40
CA LYS A 114 -5.91 5.50 -4.91
C LYS A 114 -6.66 5.63 -6.23
N LEU A 115 -6.64 4.58 -7.05
CA LEU A 115 -7.47 4.47 -8.25
C LEU A 115 -7.85 3.01 -8.50
N ASN A 116 -8.83 2.80 -9.39
CA ASN A 116 -9.24 1.49 -9.83
C ASN A 116 -8.76 1.22 -11.27
N TRP A 117 -8.19 0.04 -11.51
CA TRP A 117 -7.81 -0.46 -12.82
C TRP A 117 -8.42 -1.85 -13.03
N ASN A 118 -9.39 -2.00 -13.92
CA ASN A 118 -10.03 -3.29 -14.23
C ASN A 118 -10.53 -4.04 -12.98
N ASN A 119 -11.19 -3.34 -12.06
CA ASN A 119 -11.64 -3.83 -10.76
C ASN A 119 -10.52 -4.21 -9.77
N LEU A 120 -9.26 -3.92 -10.12
CA LEU A 120 -8.14 -4.02 -9.20
C LEU A 120 -7.85 -2.65 -8.58
N PRO A 121 -7.77 -2.57 -7.25
CA PRO A 121 -7.35 -1.37 -6.56
C PRO A 121 -5.85 -1.14 -6.77
N VAL A 122 -5.47 0.11 -7.02
CA VAL A 122 -4.10 0.53 -7.31
C VAL A 122 -3.60 1.42 -6.19
N ASP A 123 -2.44 1.05 -5.64
CA ASP A 123 -1.81 1.79 -4.55
C ASP A 123 -0.86 2.85 -5.09
N LEU A 124 -0.69 3.94 -4.36
CA LEU A 124 0.23 5.03 -4.69
C LEU A 124 1.33 5.15 -3.64
N ALA A 125 2.59 5.22 -4.07
CA ALA A 125 3.73 5.51 -3.21
C ALA A 125 4.40 6.84 -3.60
N VAL A 126 4.58 7.71 -2.60
CA VAL A 126 5.12 9.06 -2.75
C VAL A 126 6.36 9.23 -1.87
N PRO A 127 7.52 9.64 -2.41
CA PRO A 127 8.74 9.74 -1.63
C PRO A 127 8.73 10.96 -0.69
N LEU A 128 9.36 10.80 0.48
CA LEU A 128 9.81 11.93 1.31
C LEU A 128 11.25 12.27 0.89
N GLY A 129 11.36 13.02 -0.20
CA GLY A 129 12.63 13.31 -0.87
C GLY A 129 12.51 13.10 -2.37
N LYS A 130 13.65 13.08 -3.07
CA LYS A 130 13.70 12.96 -4.54
C LYS A 130 13.11 11.66 -5.08
N ARG A 131 13.38 10.54 -4.42
CA ARG A 131 12.97 9.19 -4.83
C ARG A 131 12.74 8.29 -3.62
N ILE A 132 11.98 7.21 -3.80
CA ILE A 132 11.73 6.22 -2.74
C ILE A 132 13.03 5.45 -2.48
N PRO A 133 13.46 5.24 -1.22
CA PRO A 133 14.63 4.42 -0.94
C PRO A 133 14.45 2.99 -1.44
N PRO A 134 15.50 2.34 -2.00
CA PRO A 134 15.39 0.99 -2.58
C PRO A 134 14.73 -0.03 -1.65
N ARG A 135 15.13 -0.08 -0.37
CA ARG A 135 14.52 -0.98 0.63
C ARG A 135 13.00 -0.84 0.71
N SER A 136 12.50 0.40 0.66
CA SER A 136 11.07 0.69 0.76
C SER A 136 10.35 0.32 -0.54
N LEU A 137 10.95 0.66 -1.68
CA LEU A 137 10.39 0.34 -3.01
C LEU A 137 10.34 -1.17 -3.25
N ASP A 138 11.42 -1.90 -2.95
CA ASP A 138 11.50 -3.36 -3.10
C ASP A 138 10.47 -4.08 -2.22
N TRP A 139 10.19 -3.54 -1.04
CA TRP A 139 9.13 -4.07 -0.19
C TRP A 139 7.75 -3.86 -0.83
N LEU A 140 7.48 -2.65 -1.32
CA LEU A 140 6.21 -2.30 -1.97
C LEU A 140 5.97 -3.10 -3.25
N MET A 141 7.01 -3.30 -4.06
CA MET A 141 6.95 -4.13 -5.27
C MET A 141 6.64 -5.59 -4.94
N ARG A 142 7.27 -6.16 -3.91
CA ARG A 142 6.94 -7.52 -3.45
C ARG A 142 5.50 -7.63 -2.93
N ARG A 143 5.06 -6.64 -2.16
CA ARG A 143 3.68 -6.56 -1.65
C ARG A 143 2.67 -6.48 -2.81
N SER A 144 2.95 -5.64 -3.79
CA SER A 144 2.13 -5.47 -5.01
C SER A 144 1.96 -6.80 -5.75
N GLN A 145 3.03 -7.58 -5.91
CA GLN A 145 2.97 -8.93 -6.48
C GLN A 145 2.15 -9.90 -5.63
N GLN A 146 2.39 -9.93 -4.31
CA GLN A 146 1.73 -10.85 -3.38
C GLN A 146 0.23 -10.63 -3.30
N ASP A 147 -0.21 -9.37 -3.28
CA ASP A 147 -1.61 -9.00 -3.13
C ASP A 147 -2.34 -8.87 -4.48
N MET A 148 -1.62 -8.97 -5.60
CA MET A 148 -2.12 -8.68 -6.95
C MET A 148 -2.75 -7.27 -7.06
N ARG A 149 -2.09 -6.29 -6.43
CA ARG A 149 -2.50 -4.88 -6.44
C ARG A 149 -1.45 -4.08 -7.21
N PRO A 150 -1.76 -3.51 -8.38
CA PRO A 150 -0.80 -2.68 -9.09
C PRO A 150 -0.35 -1.49 -8.24
N LEU A 151 0.88 -1.06 -8.46
CA LEU A 151 1.49 0.04 -7.73
C LEU A 151 1.84 1.17 -8.70
N ILE A 152 1.44 2.38 -8.35
CA ILE A 152 2.00 3.61 -8.89
C ILE A 152 3.01 4.14 -7.88
N TYR A 153 4.17 4.56 -8.35
CA TYR A 153 5.12 5.30 -7.52
C TYR A 153 5.65 6.52 -8.24
N THR A 154 6.15 7.48 -7.48
CA THR A 154 6.60 8.77 -8.02
C THR A 154 8.05 9.07 -7.68
N GLU A 155 8.66 9.89 -8.54
CA GLU A 155 9.89 10.61 -8.24
C GLU A 155 9.66 12.11 -8.42
N GLN A 156 10.31 12.92 -7.58
CA GLN A 156 10.20 14.37 -7.63
C GLN A 156 11.03 14.92 -8.77
N ILE A 157 10.45 15.86 -9.52
CA ILE A 157 11.19 16.64 -10.51
C ILE A 157 11.87 17.79 -9.78
N GLU A 158 13.16 18.00 -10.08
CA GLU A 158 13.97 19.04 -9.47
C GLU A 158 14.63 19.86 -10.58
N VAL A 159 14.42 21.18 -10.56
CA VAL A 159 14.99 22.13 -11.51
C VAL A 159 15.71 23.20 -10.71
N SER A 160 17.02 23.38 -10.97
CA SER A 160 17.86 24.37 -10.28
C SER A 160 17.78 24.29 -8.74
N GLY A 161 17.77 23.07 -8.20
CA GLY A 161 17.72 22.81 -6.75
C GLY A 161 16.34 23.01 -6.12
N ARG A 162 15.28 23.21 -6.92
CA ARG A 162 13.90 23.38 -6.43
C ARG A 162 13.01 22.25 -6.91
N PHE A 163 12.25 21.66 -5.99
CA PHE A 163 11.21 20.70 -6.35
C PHE A 163 10.09 21.38 -7.13
N GLN A 164 9.59 20.67 -8.13
CA GLN A 164 8.46 21.10 -8.95
C GLN A 164 7.17 20.47 -8.41
N LYS A 165 6.02 21.01 -8.84
CA LYS A 165 4.71 20.46 -8.49
C LYS A 165 4.42 19.16 -9.26
N GLU A 166 4.96 19.08 -10.47
CA GLU A 166 4.92 17.90 -11.32
C GLU A 166 5.91 16.84 -10.85
N GLN A 167 5.52 15.58 -11.06
CA GLN A 167 6.29 14.42 -10.63
C GLN A 167 6.39 13.45 -11.79
N GLN A 168 7.50 12.72 -11.83
CA GLN A 168 7.59 11.54 -12.69
C GLN A 168 6.78 10.43 -12.05
N VAL A 169 6.00 9.72 -12.87
CA VAL A 169 5.11 8.66 -12.43
C VAL A 169 5.53 7.36 -13.11
N PHE A 170 5.62 6.31 -12.31
CA PHE A 170 6.03 4.98 -12.72
C PHE A 170 4.96 3.97 -12.29
N GLY A 171 4.84 2.89 -13.06
CA GLY A 171 3.94 1.78 -12.79
C GLY A 171 4.73 0.52 -12.46
N TYR A 172 4.12 -0.32 -11.65
CA TYR A 172 4.59 -1.67 -11.39
C TYR A 172 3.39 -2.61 -11.24
N GLY A 173 3.35 -3.66 -12.06
CA GLY A 173 2.25 -4.61 -12.04
C GLY A 173 2.20 -5.45 -13.32
N PRO A 174 1.02 -5.97 -13.70
CA PRO A 174 0.87 -6.67 -14.97
C PRO A 174 1.28 -5.78 -16.16
N PRO A 175 1.88 -6.32 -17.24
CA PRO A 175 2.28 -5.53 -18.40
C PRO A 175 1.15 -4.67 -19.01
N ALA A 176 -0.09 -5.17 -18.96
CA ALA A 176 -1.26 -4.41 -19.41
C ALA A 176 -1.51 -3.14 -18.58
N PHE A 177 -1.28 -3.20 -17.26
CA PHE A 177 -1.40 -2.03 -16.39
C PHE A 177 -0.34 -0.99 -16.72
N GLU A 178 0.91 -1.41 -16.94
CA GLU A 178 2.00 -0.50 -17.30
C GLU A 178 1.75 0.18 -18.65
N GLN A 179 1.22 -0.53 -19.64
CA GLN A 179 0.83 0.03 -20.93
C GLN A 179 -0.32 1.05 -20.81
N ASP A 180 -1.33 0.73 -19.99
CA ASP A 180 -2.45 1.64 -19.73
C ASP A 180 -1.99 2.91 -18.99
N LEU A 181 -1.07 2.77 -18.03
CA LEU A 181 -0.48 3.90 -17.31
C LEU A 181 0.27 4.83 -18.26
N LEU A 182 1.12 4.27 -19.15
CA LEU A 182 1.81 5.04 -20.17
C LEU A 182 0.84 5.76 -21.12
N ARG A 183 -0.27 5.11 -21.48
CA ARG A 183 -1.33 5.74 -22.29
C ARG A 183 -1.96 6.91 -21.53
N TRP A 184 -2.37 6.71 -20.28
CA TRP A 184 -2.96 7.75 -19.43
C TRP A 184 -2.04 8.95 -19.22
N GLN A 185 -0.72 8.71 -19.08
CA GLN A 185 0.26 9.80 -19.01
C GLN A 185 0.31 10.61 -20.30
N ARG A 186 0.31 9.97 -21.48
CA ARG A 186 0.27 10.68 -22.78
C ARG A 186 -1.02 11.46 -22.99
N GLU A 187 -2.14 10.95 -22.47
CA GLU A 187 -3.45 11.61 -22.50
C GLU A 187 -3.58 12.75 -21.48
N GLY A 188 -2.59 12.97 -20.61
CA GLY A 188 -2.63 13.99 -19.58
C GLY A 188 -3.61 13.69 -18.45
N LYS A 189 -4.00 12.42 -18.26
CA LYS A 189 -4.90 12.01 -17.17
C LYS A 189 -4.24 12.29 -15.82
N LYS A 190 -4.95 12.98 -14.93
CA LYS A 190 -4.52 13.14 -13.54
C LYS A 190 -4.65 11.81 -12.81
N LEU A 191 -3.52 11.27 -12.36
CA LEU A 191 -3.45 9.96 -11.69
C LEU A 191 -3.61 10.06 -10.17
N TRP A 192 -3.38 11.25 -9.60
CA TRP A 192 -3.64 11.59 -8.21
C TRP A 192 -3.57 13.10 -7.96
#